data_AF-F5LK04-F1
#
_entry.id   AF-F5LK04-F1
#
_cell.length_a   1.000
_cell.length_b   1.000
_cell.length_c   1.000
_cell.angle_alpha   90.00
_cell.angle_beta   90.00
_cell.angle_gamma   90.00
#
_symmetry.space_group_name_H-M   'P 1'
#
loop_
_entity.id
_entity.type
_entity.pdbx_description
1 polymer ?
#
loop_
_entity_poly.entity_id
_entity_poly.type
_entity_poly.pdbx_seq_one_letter_code
_entity_poly.pdbx_strand_id
1 'polypeptide(L)'
;MKKQWIVLSALASVLAFGQTALAAENVQGENNNQKTASLIESAAVTEYQVTWNAVSGAANYKIKIVRVDSGAEIVPVIDLGTDRVFKDVPYLKSNTQYRVWVAAYDSKGKLLAQKVEVKTTAGEIGGIIRWNLGSLS
;
A
#
# COMPACT_ATOMS: atom_id res chain seq x y z
N MET A 1 -36.35 -59.99 0.65
CA MET A 1 -35.99 -60.45 2.01
C MET A 1 -34.66 -61.17 1.92
N LYS A 2 -33.56 -60.61 2.44
CA LYS A 2 -32.28 -61.32 2.56
C LYS A 2 -31.75 -61.11 3.97
N LYS A 3 -31.43 -62.23 4.58
CA LYS A 3 -31.07 -62.45 5.97
C LYS A 3 -29.72 -63.17 5.92
N GLN A 4 -28.81 -62.86 6.86
CA GLN A 4 -27.70 -63.71 7.37
C GLN A 4 -26.34 -63.68 6.60
N TRP A 5 -25.12 -63.71 7.17
CA TRP A 5 -24.56 -63.86 8.55
C TRP A 5 -23.11 -63.27 8.69
N ILE A 6 -22.65 -63.23 9.94
CA ILE A 6 -21.48 -62.57 10.59
C ILE A 6 -20.11 -63.21 10.28
N VAL A 7 -19.00 -62.43 10.34
CA VAL A 7 -17.70 -62.89 10.90
C VAL A 7 -16.95 -61.78 11.70
N LEU A 8 -16.65 -62.13 12.96
CA LEU A 8 -15.73 -61.60 14.00
C LEU A 8 -14.28 -61.35 13.49
N SER A 9 -13.33 -60.63 14.10
CA SER A 9 -13.17 -59.66 15.21
C SER A 9 -11.65 -59.40 15.35
N ALA A 10 -11.21 -58.21 15.76
CA ALA A 10 -9.92 -58.02 16.44
C ALA A 10 -10.01 -56.91 17.49
N LEU A 11 -9.29 -57.09 18.58
CA LEU A 11 -9.53 -56.62 19.95
C LEU A 11 -8.87 -55.28 20.33
N ALA A 12 -9.54 -54.58 21.27
CA ALA A 12 -9.07 -53.77 22.41
C ALA A 12 -8.11 -52.57 22.17
N SER A 13 -8.19 -51.42 22.86
CA SER A 13 -8.69 -51.11 24.22
C SER A 13 -9.03 -49.62 24.32
N VAL A 14 -10.09 -49.27 25.05
CA VAL A 14 -10.47 -47.90 25.41
C VAL A 14 -9.98 -47.59 26.83
N LEU A 15 -9.17 -46.53 26.98
CA LEU A 15 -8.94 -45.79 28.23
C LEU A 15 -8.55 -44.35 27.79
N ALA A 16 -9.09 -43.24 28.29
CA ALA A 16 -9.91 -43.06 29.47
C ALA A 16 -10.52 -41.63 29.55
N PHE A 17 -11.42 -41.50 30.54
CA PHE A 17 -11.94 -40.30 31.22
C PHE A 17 -12.70 -39.30 30.33
N GLY A 18 -14.03 -39.27 30.32
CA GLY A 18 -14.88 -39.06 31.50
C GLY A 18 -14.91 -37.57 31.85
N GLN A 19 -15.60 -36.75 31.06
CA GLN A 19 -15.84 -35.34 31.39
C GLN A 19 -16.90 -35.24 32.48
N THR A 20 -16.52 -34.71 33.65
CA THR A 20 -17.49 -34.20 34.65
C THR A 20 -18.04 -32.86 34.19
N ALA A 21 -19.36 -32.71 34.34
CA ALA A 21 -20.15 -31.52 34.04
C ALA A 21 -19.78 -30.30 34.90
N LEU A 22 -20.24 -29.11 34.47
CA LEU A 22 -21.13 -28.24 35.24
C LEU A 22 -21.57 -27.06 34.35
N ALA A 23 -22.88 -26.89 34.21
CA ALA A 23 -23.49 -25.75 33.54
C ALA A 23 -23.33 -24.49 34.38
N ALA A 24 -23.02 -23.37 33.73
CA ALA A 24 -23.35 -22.03 34.22
C ALA A 24 -24.12 -21.29 33.12
N GLU A 25 -25.17 -20.65 33.59
CA GLU A 25 -26.35 -20.05 32.97
C GLU A 25 -26.09 -18.70 32.27
N ASN A 26 -26.76 -18.47 31.13
CA ASN A 26 -27.29 -17.21 30.54
C ASN A 26 -26.43 -15.91 30.67
N VAL A 27 -26.05 -15.17 29.61
CA VAL A 27 -26.89 -14.27 28.77
C VAL A 27 -26.06 -13.74 27.58
N GLN A 28 -26.60 -13.91 26.37
CA GLN A 28 -26.60 -13.02 25.18
C GLN A 28 -25.30 -12.32 24.69
N GLY A 29 -24.93 -12.63 23.44
CA GLY A 29 -24.02 -11.83 22.61
C GLY A 29 -23.80 -12.49 21.25
N GLU A 30 -24.63 -12.16 20.26
CA GLU A 30 -24.41 -12.52 18.86
C GLU A 30 -23.04 -11.99 18.39
N ASN A 31 -22.26 -12.79 17.66
CA ASN A 31 -21.36 -12.21 16.66
C ASN A 31 -21.30 -13.09 15.41
N ASN A 32 -21.74 -12.48 14.31
CA ASN A 32 -22.00 -12.98 12.97
C ASN A 32 -20.77 -13.50 12.21
N ASN A 33 -19.96 -14.37 12.82
CA ASN A 33 -18.65 -14.74 12.25
C ASN A 33 -18.68 -15.82 11.18
N GLN A 34 -19.84 -16.22 10.68
CA GLN A 34 -19.94 -17.17 9.56
C GLN A 34 -21.12 -16.83 8.66
N LYS A 35 -20.92 -15.88 7.71
CA LYS A 35 -21.52 -15.84 6.34
C LYS A 35 -21.54 -14.44 5.67
N THR A 36 -20.58 -13.56 5.95
CA THR A 36 -20.27 -12.41 5.07
C THR A 36 -18.77 -12.11 5.01
N ALA A 37 -17.90 -13.13 5.02
CA ALA A 37 -16.51 -12.99 4.58
C ALA A 37 -16.45 -12.85 3.04
N SER A 38 -17.13 -11.83 2.52
CA SER A 38 -17.18 -11.47 1.11
C SER A 38 -16.84 -9.99 0.99
N LEU A 39 -15.56 -9.73 0.71
CA LEU A 39 -14.99 -8.53 0.08
C LEU A 39 -15.02 -7.22 0.88
N ILE A 40 -14.11 -7.09 1.84
CA ILE A 40 -13.33 -5.85 1.94
C ILE A 40 -11.92 -6.25 2.37
N GLU A 41 -11.14 -6.72 1.40
CA GLU A 41 -9.70 -6.60 1.48
C GLU A 41 -9.46 -5.09 1.59
N SER A 42 -9.04 -4.61 2.76
CA SER A 42 -8.67 -3.21 2.92
C SER A 42 -7.51 -2.98 1.95
N ALA A 43 -7.81 -2.42 0.77
CA ALA A 43 -6.78 -2.10 -0.20
C ALA A 43 -5.72 -1.25 0.51
N ALA A 44 -4.51 -1.77 0.61
CA ALA A 44 -3.44 -1.09 1.30
C ALA A 44 -3.05 0.13 0.46
N VAL A 45 -3.57 1.31 0.82
CA VAL A 45 -3.25 2.55 0.13
C VAL A 45 -1.79 2.87 0.38
N THR A 46 -1.03 2.99 -0.72
CA THR A 46 0.37 3.42 -0.69
C THR A 46 0.44 4.84 -1.22
N GLU A 47 0.82 5.77 -0.35
CA GLU A 47 1.04 7.18 -0.68
C GLU A 47 2.49 7.40 -1.09
N TYR A 48 2.69 8.30 -2.04
CA TYR A 48 4.03 8.68 -2.49
C TYR A 48 4.29 10.15 -2.16
N GLN A 49 5.52 10.46 -1.74
CA GLN A 49 5.98 11.82 -1.55
C GLN A 49 7.30 12.00 -2.27
N VAL A 50 7.50 13.17 -2.89
CA VAL A 50 8.76 13.52 -3.54
C VAL A 50 9.47 14.58 -2.72
N THR A 51 10.75 14.39 -2.41
CA THR A 51 11.56 15.36 -1.64
C THR A 51 12.87 15.67 -2.33
N TRP A 52 13.39 16.87 -2.12
CA TRP A 52 14.69 17.31 -2.64
C TRP A 52 15.40 18.26 -1.67
N ASN A 53 16.69 18.48 -1.90
CA ASN A 53 17.49 19.43 -1.14
C ASN A 53 17.19 20.87 -1.59
N ALA A 54 17.35 21.85 -0.70
CA ALA A 54 17.27 23.24 -1.11
C ALA A 54 18.38 23.61 -2.09
N VAL A 55 18.01 24.40 -3.09
CA VAL A 55 18.91 25.06 -4.03
C VAL A 55 19.09 26.51 -3.58
N SER A 56 20.34 26.95 -3.46
CA SER A 56 20.66 28.33 -3.08
C SER A 56 20.14 29.33 -4.12
N GLY A 57 19.47 30.39 -3.67
CA GLY A 57 18.86 31.40 -4.54
C GLY A 57 17.51 31.02 -5.15
N ALA A 58 17.00 29.80 -4.90
CA ALA A 58 15.69 29.40 -5.39
C ALA A 58 14.56 30.13 -4.67
N ALA A 59 13.69 30.78 -5.43
CA ALA A 59 12.46 31.39 -4.96
C ALA A 59 11.23 30.52 -5.27
N ASN A 60 11.36 29.56 -6.18
CA ASN A 60 10.26 28.70 -6.59
C ASN A 60 10.77 27.31 -7.04
N TYR A 61 9.97 26.27 -6.78
CA TYR A 61 10.15 24.93 -7.32
C TYR A 61 8.96 24.53 -8.17
N LYS A 62 9.23 23.80 -9.25
CA LYS A 62 8.22 23.15 -10.09
C LYS A 62 8.44 21.65 -10.10
N ILE A 63 7.35 20.90 -10.20
CA ILE A 63 7.37 19.44 -10.34
C ILE A 63 6.51 19.00 -11.50
N LYS A 64 6.88 17.87 -12.11
CA LYS A 64 6.11 17.14 -13.11
C LYS A 64 6.32 15.64 -12.92
N ILE A 65 5.26 14.84 -13.07
CA ILE A 65 5.33 13.37 -13.01
C ILE A 65 4.65 12.78 -14.23
N VAL A 66 5.39 11.96 -14.98
CA VAL A 66 4.93 11.31 -16.21
C VAL A 66 5.09 9.80 -16.08
N ARG A 67 4.07 9.04 -16.48
CA ARG A 67 4.16 7.59 -16.58
C ARG A 67 5.02 7.20 -17.78
N VAL A 68 6.03 6.35 -17.58
CA VAL A 68 7.08 6.12 -18.60
C VAL A 68 6.58 5.34 -19.81
N ASP A 69 5.73 4.33 -19.62
CA ASP A 69 5.23 3.45 -20.68
C ASP A 69 4.21 4.14 -21.60
N SER A 70 3.26 4.89 -21.04
CA SER A 70 2.21 5.56 -21.81
C SER A 70 2.50 7.01 -22.15
N GLY A 71 3.49 7.63 -21.49
CA GLY A 71 3.72 9.07 -21.57
C GLY A 71 2.62 9.91 -20.88
N ALA A 72 1.69 9.26 -20.17
CA ALA A 72 0.59 9.97 -19.51
C ALA A 72 1.13 10.91 -18.42
N GLU A 73 0.70 12.16 -18.47
CA GLU A 73 1.00 13.15 -17.45
C GLU A 73 0.11 12.89 -16.22
N ILE A 74 0.73 12.45 -15.13
CA ILE A 74 0.04 12.16 -13.86
C ILE A 74 -0.05 13.41 -13.02
N VAL A 75 1.04 14.16 -13.00
CA VAL A 75 1.10 15.49 -12.39
C VAL A 75 1.62 16.44 -13.47
N PRO A 76 0.82 17.44 -13.89
CA PRO A 76 1.28 18.46 -14.81
C PRO A 76 2.39 19.30 -14.18
N VAL A 77 2.98 20.20 -14.96
CA VAL A 77 3.90 21.19 -14.37
C VAL A 77 3.11 22.06 -13.40
N ILE A 78 3.40 21.94 -12.12
CA ILE A 78 2.79 22.76 -11.06
C ILE A 78 3.87 23.51 -10.29
N ASP A 79 3.51 24.71 -9.84
CA ASP A 79 4.32 25.55 -8.97
C ASP A 79 4.10 25.16 -7.50
N LEU A 80 5.21 24.99 -6.77
CA LEU A 80 5.22 24.61 -5.35
C LEU A 80 5.75 25.73 -4.44
N GLY A 81 6.08 26.90 -5.00
CA GLY A 81 6.71 27.97 -4.23
C GLY A 81 8.03 27.50 -3.63
N THR A 82 8.23 27.74 -2.33
CA THR A 82 9.47 27.37 -1.63
C THR A 82 9.46 25.96 -1.04
N ASP A 83 8.39 25.19 -1.23
CA ASP A 83 8.27 23.85 -0.66
C ASP A 83 9.30 22.91 -1.27
N ARG A 84 9.84 22.02 -0.43
CA ARG A 84 10.86 21.01 -0.80
C ARG A 84 10.33 19.58 -0.72
N VAL A 85 9.02 19.47 -0.57
CA VAL A 85 8.28 18.22 -0.52
C VAL A 85 6.98 18.39 -1.30
N PHE A 86 6.71 17.43 -2.17
CA PHE A 86 5.41 17.28 -2.81
C PHE A 86 4.72 16.05 -2.22
N LYS A 87 3.60 16.27 -1.50
CA LYS A 87 2.88 15.22 -0.76
C LYS A 87 1.68 14.66 -1.52
N ASP A 88 1.10 15.45 -2.41
CA ASP A 88 -0.15 15.13 -3.10
C ASP A 88 0.11 14.33 -4.38
N VAL A 89 1.01 13.33 -4.33
CA VAL A 89 1.22 12.45 -5.48
C VAL A 89 -0.06 11.63 -5.66
N PRO A 90 -0.74 11.73 -6.83
CA PRO A 90 -1.94 10.96 -7.10
C PRO A 90 -1.67 9.46 -6.97
N TYR A 91 -2.71 8.67 -6.80
CA TYR A 91 -2.58 7.21 -6.76
C TYR A 91 -1.80 6.70 -7.98
N LEU A 92 -0.65 6.11 -7.71
CA LEU A 92 0.23 5.55 -8.73
C LEU A 92 -0.02 4.06 -8.84
N LYS A 93 -0.03 3.55 -10.07
CA LYS A 93 -0.13 2.12 -10.31
C LYS A 93 1.09 1.42 -9.71
N SER A 94 0.88 0.35 -8.96
CA SER A 94 1.95 -0.47 -8.39
C SER A 94 2.87 -1.06 -9.46
N ASN A 95 4.13 -1.31 -9.11
CA ASN A 95 5.17 -1.89 -10.00
C ASN A 95 5.27 -1.19 -11.37
N THR A 96 5.08 0.14 -11.40
CA THR A 96 5.06 0.95 -12.62
C THR A 96 6.10 2.06 -12.52
N GLN A 97 6.74 2.36 -13.66
CA GLN A 97 7.76 3.39 -13.74
C GLN A 97 7.17 4.77 -14.02
N TYR A 98 7.64 5.76 -13.27
CA TYR A 98 7.30 7.16 -13.39
C TYR A 98 8.57 7.99 -13.50
N ARG A 99 8.57 8.94 -14.43
CA ARG A 99 9.61 9.95 -14.56
C ARG A 99 9.21 11.17 -13.74
N VAL A 100 9.99 11.47 -12.72
CA VAL A 100 9.82 12.62 -11.84
C VAL A 100 10.82 13.68 -12.27
N TRP A 101 10.32 14.87 -12.59
CA TRP A 101 11.14 16.04 -12.86
C TRP A 101 10.86 17.11 -11.82
N VAL A 102 11.92 17.68 -11.25
CA VAL A 102 11.86 18.82 -10.34
C VAL A 102 12.84 19.89 -10.83
N ALA A 103 12.42 21.14 -10.81
CA ALA A 103 13.27 22.28 -11.17
C ALA A 103 13.14 23.42 -10.18
N ALA A 104 14.26 24.07 -9.90
CA ALA A 104 14.38 25.24 -9.04
C ALA A 104 14.59 26.51 -9.89
N TYR A 105 13.88 27.57 -9.55
CA TYR A 105 13.92 28.85 -10.23
C TYR A 105 14.21 29.99 -9.25
N ASP A 106 14.94 31.01 -9.70
CA ASP A 106 15.11 32.25 -8.94
C ASP A 106 13.85 33.13 -8.99
N SER A 107 13.88 34.27 -8.28
CA SER A 107 12.75 35.22 -8.24
C SER A 107 12.45 35.90 -9.58
N LYS A 108 13.35 35.77 -10.57
CA LYS A 108 13.17 36.28 -11.93
C LYS A 108 12.72 35.20 -12.91
N GLY A 109 12.49 33.97 -12.42
CA GLY A 109 12.10 32.83 -13.25
C GLY A 109 13.24 32.18 -14.01
N LYS A 110 14.51 32.48 -13.67
CA LYS A 110 15.67 31.79 -14.25
C LYS A 110 15.83 30.41 -13.63
N LEU A 111 16.01 29.39 -14.47
CA LEU A 111 16.34 28.05 -14.00
C LEU A 111 17.71 28.04 -13.30
N LEU A 112 17.74 27.53 -12.08
CA LEU A 112 18.96 27.40 -11.28
C LEU A 112 19.51 25.97 -11.30
N ALA A 113 18.62 25.00 -11.15
CA ALA A 113 18.96 23.58 -11.14
C ALA A 113 17.72 22.76 -11.46
N GLN A 114 17.91 21.55 -11.97
CA GLN A 114 16.82 20.59 -12.16
C GLN A 114 17.28 19.17 -11.90
N LYS A 115 16.35 18.24 -11.81
CA LYS A 115 16.66 16.81 -11.80
C LYS A 115 15.54 16.01 -12.43
N VAL A 116 15.93 14.97 -13.15
CA VAL A 116 15.01 13.95 -13.68
C VAL A 116 15.43 12.61 -13.13
N GLU A 117 14.51 11.89 -12.49
CA GLU A 117 14.74 10.52 -12.06
C GLU A 117 13.57 9.63 -12.48
N VAL A 118 13.87 8.40 -12.88
CA VAL A 118 12.85 7.36 -13.05
C VAL A 118 12.72 6.62 -11.73
N LYS A 119 11.51 6.57 -11.19
CA LYS A 119 11.16 5.88 -9.96
C LYS A 119 10.18 4.76 -10.29
N THR A 120 10.34 3.63 -9.63
CA THR A 120 9.41 2.50 -9.72
C THR A 120 8.60 2.48 -8.43
N THR A 121 7.28 2.44 -8.57
CA THR A 121 6.39 2.21 -7.43
C THR A 121 6.63 0.81 -6.88
N ALA A 122 6.57 0.68 -5.56
CA ALA A 122 6.57 -0.64 -4.94
C ALA A 122 5.25 -1.36 -5.27
N GLY A 123 5.19 -2.65 -4.91
CA GLY A 123 3.91 -3.33 -4.74
C GLY A 123 3.05 -2.63 -3.67
N GLU A 124 1.82 -3.11 -3.48
CA GLU A 124 0.97 -2.63 -2.39
C GLU A 124 1.58 -3.04 -1.05
N ILE A 125 2.20 -2.08 -0.37
CA ILE A 125 2.84 -2.29 0.94
C ILE A 125 2.04 -1.61 2.06
N GLY A 126 1.20 -0.63 1.72
CA GLY A 126 0.55 0.25 2.69
C GLY A 126 1.50 1.31 3.26
N GLY A 127 0.98 2.52 3.47
CA GLY A 127 1.73 3.61 4.10
C GLY A 127 2.41 4.57 3.12
N ILE A 128 3.44 5.29 3.58
CA ILE A 128 4.06 6.39 2.84
C ILE A 128 5.45 5.98 2.32
N ILE A 129 5.64 6.03 1.00
CA ILE A 129 6.94 5.91 0.33
C ILE A 129 7.46 7.30 -0.01
N ARG A 130 8.72 7.58 0.36
CA ARG A 130 9.40 8.83 0.01
C ARG A 130 10.44 8.62 -1.07
N TRP A 131 10.27 9.31 -2.20
CA TRP A 131 11.27 9.43 -3.25
C TRP A 131 12.13 10.65 -3.02
N ASN A 132 13.33 10.44 -2.51
CA ASN A 132 14.32 11.49 -2.35
C ASN A 132 15.14 11.65 -3.64
N LEU A 133 15.12 12.84 -4.23
CA LEU A 133 15.93 13.22 -5.39
C LEU A 133 17.28 13.83 -4.97
N GLY A 134 17.47 14.15 -3.69
CA GLY A 134 18.69 14.78 -3.19
C GLY A 134 18.92 16.15 -3.81
N SER A 135 20.17 16.45 -4.16
CA SER A 135 20.54 17.71 -4.80
C SER A 135 20.12 17.74 -6.27
N LEU A 136 19.57 18.88 -6.69
CA LEU A 136 19.29 19.18 -8.10
C LEU A 136 20.57 19.69 -8.77
N SER A 137 20.77 19.33 -10.04
CA SER A 137 21.98 19.67 -10.82
C SER A 137 21.66 19.93 -12.29
#